data_AF-A0A5M3XX50-F1
#
_entry.id   AF-A0A5M3XX50-F1
#
_cell.length_a   1.000
_cell.length_b   1.000
_cell.length_c   1.000
_cell.angle_alpha   90.00
_cell.angle_beta   90.00
_cell.angle_gamma   90.00
#
_symmetry.space_group_name_H-M   'P 1'
#
loop_
_entity.id
_entity.type
_entity.pdbx_description
1 polymer ?
#
loop_
_entity_poly.entity_id
_entity_poly.type
_entity_poly.pdbx_seq_one_letter_code
_entity_poly.pdbx_strand_id
1 'polypeptide(L)' 'MWRPRKPWAYASEPCGPARAEPGTGTRNELIFDRETYRYLGERRVVTAAAAGGAPVGTVLTSSALLKVSIADGPPALS' A
#
# COMPACT_ATOMS: atom_id res chain seq x y z
N MET A 1 19.25 23.19 19.45
CA MET A 1 17.79 23.20 19.66
C MET A 1 17.18 22.07 18.83
N TRP A 2 16.83 20.95 19.46
CA TRP A 2 16.23 19.79 18.81
C TRP A 2 14.73 20.02 18.62
N ARG A 3 14.23 20.04 17.38
CA ARG A 3 12.78 20.00 17.11
C ARG A 3 12.37 18.54 16.94
N PRO A 4 11.45 18.00 17.76
CA PRO A 4 10.99 16.63 17.55
C PRO A 4 10.30 16.56 16.19
N ARG A 5 10.80 15.70 15.29
CA ARG A 5 10.11 15.38 14.04
C ARG A 5 8.77 14.73 14.38
N LYS A 6 7.70 15.13 13.67
CA LYS A 6 6.35 14.61 13.93
C LYS A 6 6.35 13.07 13.80
N PRO A 7 5.58 12.33 14.63
CA PRO A 7 5.63 10.86 14.70
C PRO A 7 5.38 10.14 13.36
N TRP A 8 4.68 10.78 12.42
CA TRP A 8 4.42 10.23 11.09
C TRP A 8 5.65 10.20 10.17
N ALA A 9 6.74 10.88 10.53
CA ALA A 9 8.00 10.88 9.78
C ALA A 9 8.81 9.57 9.93
N TYR A 10 8.37 8.62 10.76
CA TYR A 10 8.98 7.29 10.92
C TYR A 10 8.34 6.18 10.09
N ALA A 11 7.20 6.45 9.44
CA ALA A 11 6.69 5.51 8.44
C ALA A 11 7.63 5.63 7.24
N SER A 12 8.38 4.56 6.95
CA SER A 12 9.14 4.34 5.71
C SER A 12 8.51 5.13 4.57
N GLU A 13 9.29 5.98 3.90
CA GLU A 13 8.81 6.76 2.76
C GLU A 13 8.00 5.83 1.85
N PRO A 14 6.69 6.10 1.64
CA PRO A 14 5.86 5.20 0.88
C PRO A 14 6.42 5.14 -0.54
N CYS A 15 6.78 3.94 -1.00
CA CYS A 15 7.36 3.70 -2.31
C CYS A 15 6.33 3.84 -3.47
N GLY A 16 5.20 4.53 -3.24
CA GLY A 16 4.07 4.66 -4.14
C GLY A 16 2.92 5.52 -3.55
N PRO A 17 1.84 5.76 -4.31
CA PRO A 17 0.69 6.50 -3.80
C PRO A 17 0.02 5.75 -2.65
N ALA A 18 -0.20 6.47 -1.55
CA ALA A 18 -0.81 5.93 -0.35
C ALA A 18 -2.09 6.69 -0.01
N ARG A 19 -3.17 5.95 0.28
CA ARG A 19 -4.48 6.49 0.64
C ARG A 19 -4.82 6.07 2.07
N ALA A 20 -5.09 7.04 2.93
CA ALA A 20 -5.69 6.75 4.23
C ALA A 20 -7.15 6.32 4.03
N GLU A 21 -7.57 5.24 4.67
CA GLU A 21 -8.96 4.78 4.65
C GLU A 21 -9.71 5.41 5.85
N PRO A 22 -10.62 6.37 5.62
CA PRO A 22 -11.28 7.11 6.70
C PRO A 22 -11.98 6.19 7.70
N GLY A 23 -11.81 6.46 9.00
CA GLY A 23 -12.47 5.70 10.07
C GLY A 23 -11.89 4.32 10.38
N THR A 24 -10.98 3.78 9.55
CA THR A 24 -10.44 2.42 9.75
C THR A 24 -9.14 2.37 10.55
N GLY A 25 -8.43 3.50 10.70
CA GLY A 25 -7.09 3.51 11.28
C GLY A 25 -6.05 2.77 10.43
N THR A 26 -6.30 2.63 9.13
CA THR A 26 -5.39 1.98 8.18
C THR A 26 -5.09 2.88 6.98
N ARG A 27 -3.98 2.58 6.31
CA ARG A 27 -3.56 3.18 5.03
C ARG A 27 -3.38 2.08 4.02
N ASN A 28 -4.01 2.22 2.86
CA ASN A 28 -3.75 1.37 1.71
C ASN A 28 -2.62 1.98 0.88
N GLU A 29 -1.63 1.16 0.52
CA GLU A 29 -0.45 1.55 -0.24
C GLU A 29 -0.41 0.74 -1.52
N LEU A 30 -0.44 1.44 -2.65
CA LEU A 30 -0.26 0.82 -3.96
C LEU A 30 1.24 0.76 -4.26
N ILE A 31 1.70 -0.41 -4.67
CA ILE A 31 3.11 -0.69 -4.94
C ILE A 31 3.29 -0.74 -6.45
N PHE A 32 4.21 0.08 -6.96
CA PHE A 32 4.56 0.13 -8.37
C PHE A 32 6.05 -0.12 -8.54
N ASP A 33 6.40 -0.75 -9.65
CA ASP A 33 7.77 -0.75 -10.13
C ASP A 33 8.18 0.67 -10.51
N ARG A 34 9.32 1.15 -9.98
CA ARG A 34 9.72 2.56 -10.10
C ARG A 34 10.12 2.94 -11.54
N GLU A 35 10.60 1.99 -12.32
CA GLU A 35 11.14 2.27 -13.67
C GLU A 35 10.05 2.15 -14.74
N THR A 36 9.21 1.13 -14.61
CA THR A 36 8.17 0.79 -15.59
C THR A 36 6.79 1.32 -15.20
N TYR A 37 6.63 1.84 -13.97
CA TYR A 37 5.36 2.22 -13.37
C TYR A 37 4.33 1.07 -13.35
N ARG A 38 4.78 -0.17 -13.48
CA ARG A 38 3.92 -1.35 -13.45
C ARG A 38 3.38 -1.55 -12.04
N TYR A 39 2.06 -1.72 -11.92
CA TYR A 39 1.44 -2.10 -10.64
C TYR A 39 1.91 -3.51 -10.22
N LEU A 40 2.44 -3.63 -9.00
CA LEU A 40 2.98 -4.87 -8.44
C LEU A 40 2.04 -5.49 -7.40
N GLY A 41 1.14 -4.69 -6.81
CA GLY A 41 0.21 -5.11 -5.78
C GLY A 41 -0.04 -4.00 -4.78
N GLU A 42 -0.69 -4.35 -3.68
CA GLU A 42 -1.03 -3.40 -2.62
C GLU A 42 -0.82 -4.00 -1.23
N ARG A 43 -0.63 -3.12 -0.25
CA ARG A 43 -0.62 -3.51 1.17
C ARG A 43 -1.41 -2.55 2.03
N ARG A 44 -2.03 -3.09 3.08
CA ARG A 44 -2.73 -2.30 4.10
C ARG A 44 -1.90 -2.26 5.38
N VAL A 45 -1.63 -1.05 5.87
CA VAL A 45 -0.79 -0.80 7.05
C VAL A 45 -1.59 -0.08 8.12
N VAL A 46 -1.46 -0.49 9.39
CA VAL A 46 -2.10 0.21 10.51
C VAL A 46 -1.43 1.56 10.77
N THR A 47 -2.24 2.62 10.81
CA THR A 47 -1.83 3.99 11.12
C THR A 47 -2.38 4.49 12.46
N ALA A 48 -3.45 3.88 12.99
CA ALA A 48 -3.98 4.17 14.32
C ALA A 48 -4.39 2.87 15.02
N ALA A 49 -3.68 2.49 16.08
CA ALA A 49 -3.84 1.18 16.72
C ALA A 49 -5.26 0.90 17.25
N ALA A 50 -5.89 1.90 17.85
CA ALA A 50 -7.24 1.76 18.44
C ALA A 50 -8.31 1.42 17.38
N ALA A 51 -8.22 2.03 16.19
CA ALA A 51 -9.17 1.78 15.10
C ALA A 51 -8.75 0.59 14.23
N GLY A 52 -7.44 0.35 14.06
CA GLY A 52 -6.90 -0.72 13.23
C GLY A 52 -6.75 -2.09 13.92
N GLY A 53 -6.98 -2.17 15.23
CA GLY A 53 -6.99 -3.44 15.98
C GLY A 53 -5.63 -4.14 16.15
N ALA A 54 -4.53 -3.49 15.75
CA ALA A 54 -3.17 -4.00 15.86
C ALA A 54 -2.16 -2.85 16.05
N PRO A 55 -0.89 -3.11 16.41
CA PRO A 55 0.12 -2.05 16.57
C PRO A 55 0.32 -1.23 15.29
N VAL A 56 0.62 0.06 15.43
CA VAL A 56 0.97 0.94 14.30
C VAL A 56 2.16 0.35 13.52
N GLY A 57 2.08 0.35 12.19
CA GLY A 57 3.07 -0.25 11.31
C GLY A 57 2.81 -1.73 10.98
N THR A 58 1.83 -2.38 11.61
CA THR A 58 1.43 -3.74 11.26
C THR A 58 0.88 -3.79 9.84
N VAL A 59 1.36 -4.73 9.03
CA VAL A 59 0.78 -5.06 7.71
C VAL A 59 -0.36 -6.05 7.94
N LEU A 60 -1.58 -5.66 7.59
CA LEU A 60 -2.78 -6.50 7.76
C LEU A 60 -3.05 -7.37 6.53
N THR A 61 -2.79 -6.85 5.34
CA THR A 61 -2.99 -7.55 4.07
C THR A 61 -1.88 -7.17 3.10
N SER A 62 -1.45 -8.14 2.29
CA SER A 62 -0.51 -7.94 1.19
C SER A 62 -0.99 -8.77 0.00
N SER A 63 -1.17 -8.13 -1.15
CA SER A 63 -1.44 -8.80 -2.43
C SER A 63 -0.29 -8.56 -3.39
N ALA A 64 -0.06 -9.52 -4.29
CA ALA A 64 0.95 -9.42 -5.33
C ALA A 64 0.35 -9.86 -6.67
N LEU A 65 0.63 -9.12 -7.74
CA LEU A 65 0.27 -9.51 -9.09
C LEU A 65 1.29 -10.51 -9.66
N LEU A 66 0.88 -11.77 -9.78
CA LEU A 66 1.75 -12.86 -10.27
C LEU A 66 1.99 -12.79 -11.79
N LYS A 67 1.00 -12.34 -12.56
CA LYS A 67 1.09 -12.19 -14.02
C LYS A 67 0.21 -11.04 -14.46
N VAL A 68 0.71 -10.22 -15.38
CA VAL A 68 -0.05 -9.17 -16.07
C VAL A 68 0.19 -9.35 -17.55
N SER A 69 -0.88 -9.33 -18.34
CA SER A 69 -0.84 -9.34 -19.80
C SER A 69 -1.87 -8.37 -20.35
N ILE A 70 -1.52 -7.66 -21.42
CA ILE A 70 -2.46 -6.88 -22.21
C ILE A 70 -2.95 -7.79 -23.34
N ALA A 71 -4.26 -7.85 -23.57
CA ALA A 71 -4.86 -8.61 -24.64
C ALA A 71 -5.74 -7.68 -25.48
N ASP A 72 -5.47 -7.63 -26.79
CA ASP A 72 -6.23 -6.83 -27.76
C ASP A 72 -7.44 -7.59 -28.33
N GLY A 73 -7.78 -8.74 -27.73
CA GLY A 73 -8.92 -9.56 -28.13
C GLY A 73 -9.34 -10.52 -27.03
N PRO A 74 -10.59 -11.01 -27.07
CA PRO A 74 -11.08 -12.02 -26.14
C PRO A 74 -10.30 -13.35 -26.32
N PRO A 75 -10.27 -14.21 -25.28
CA PRO A 75 -9.68 -15.53 -25.39
C PRO A 75 -10.38 -16.35 -26.49
N ALA A 76 -9.63 -17.21 -27.18
CA ALA A 76 -10.21 -18.17 -28.12
C ALA A 76 -11.24 -19.05 -27.39
N LEU A 77 -12.39 -19.30 -28.03
CA LEU A 77 -13.36 -20.27 -27.52
C LEU A 77 -12.78 -21.67 -27.71
N SER A 78 -12.69 -22.42 -26.60
CA SER A 78 -12.29 -23.84 -26.58
C SER A 78 -13.43 -24.76 -26.96
#